data_AF-A0A161YIX6-F1
#
_entry.id   AF-A0A161YIX6-F1
#
_cell.length_a   1.000
_cell.length_b   1.000
_cell.length_c   1.000
_cell.angle_alpha   90.00
_cell.angle_beta   90.00
_cell.angle_gamma   90.00
#
_symmetry.space_group_name_H-M   'P 1'
#
loop_
_entity.id
_entity.type
_entity.pdbx_description
1 polymer ?
#
loop_
_entity_poly.entity_id
_entity_poly.type
_entity_poly.pdbx_seq_one_letter_code
_entity_poly.pdbx_strand_id
1 'polypeptide(L)' 'MFEKIDVNVDNAHTLFKYLTNEAKGIFNNKIKWNFTKFLIDSEGNIIKRYAPTVVLSKIKEDIKNLVNV' A
#
# COMPACT_ATOMS: atom_id res chain seq x y z
N MET A 1 -12.65 12.63 11.63
CA MET A 1 -13.79 11.86 11.08
C MET A 1 -13.25 10.95 9.99
N PHE A 2 -13.78 9.74 9.83
CA PHE A 2 -13.42 8.81 8.75
C PHE A 2 -14.60 8.66 7.79
N GLU A 3 -14.33 8.56 6.49
CA GLU A 3 -15.33 8.34 5.43
C GLU A 3 -14.94 7.12 4.59
N LYS A 4 -15.94 6.40 4.07
CA LYS A 4 -15.71 5.34 3.09
C LYS A 4 -15.36 5.96 1.74
N ILE A 5 -14.22 5.58 1.19
CA ILE A 5 -13.73 6.06 -0.11
C ILE A 5 -13.54 4.91 -1.09
N ASP A 6 -13.60 5.24 -2.38
CA ASP A 6 -13.28 4.29 -3.45
C ASP A 6 -11.77 4.25 -3.75
N VAL A 7 -11.28 3.07 -4.11
CA VAL A 7 -9.83 2.82 -4.30
C VAL A 7 -9.44 2.37 -5.71
N ASN A 8 -10.39 2.09 -6.60
CA ASN A 8 -10.13 1.56 -7.95
C ASN A 8 -10.92 2.21 -9.11
N VAL A 9 -12.06 2.87 -8.83
CA VAL A 9 -12.92 3.46 -9.87
C VAL A 9 -12.33 4.78 -10.38
N ASP A 10 -12.89 5.38 -11.42
CA ASP A 10 -12.39 6.66 -11.97
C ASP A 10 -12.37 7.78 -10.91
N ASN A 11 -13.30 7.72 -9.96
CA ASN A 11 -13.35 8.59 -8.79
C ASN A 11 -12.57 8.06 -7.57
N ALA A 12 -11.60 7.16 -7.76
CA ALA A 12 -10.76 6.68 -6.66
C ALA A 12 -10.04 7.86 -5.99
N HIS A 13 -9.93 7.78 -4.67
CA HIS A 13 -9.29 8.82 -3.87
C HIS A 13 -7.83 9.05 -4.33
N THR A 14 -7.42 10.31 -4.39
CA THR A 14 -6.11 10.73 -4.96
C THR A 14 -4.93 9.99 -4.34
N LEU A 15 -4.95 9.77 -3.03
CA LEU A 15 -3.94 8.97 -2.32
C LEU A 15 -3.82 7.55 -2.91
N PHE A 16 -4.94 6.86 -3.14
CA PHE A 16 -4.90 5.49 -3.66
C PHE A 16 -4.47 5.44 -5.12
N LYS A 17 -4.85 6.44 -5.93
CA LYS A 17 -4.33 6.59 -7.30
C LYS A 17 -2.80 6.69 -7.30
N TYR A 18 -2.24 7.56 -6.45
CA TYR A 18 -0.80 7.71 -6.28
C TYR A 18 -0.14 6.38 -5.85
N LEU A 19 -0.64 5.77 -4.76
CA LEU A 19 -0.09 4.51 -4.24
C LEU A 19 -0.10 3.39 -5.28
N THR A 20 -1.17 3.27 -6.08
CA THR A 20 -1.27 2.22 -7.10
C THR A 20 -0.36 2.45 -8.30
N ASN A 21 -0.06 3.70 -8.65
CA ASN A 21 0.79 4.04 -9.80
C ASN A 21 2.28 3.93 -9.46
N GLU A 22 2.67 4.37 -8.27
CA GLU A 22 4.06 4.40 -7.84
C GLU A 22 4.55 3.04 -7.30
N ALA A 23 3.66 2.23 -6.71
CA ALA A 23 4.01 0.89 -6.25
C ALA A 23 4.20 -0.08 -7.42
N LYS A 24 5.43 -0.13 -7.95
CA LYS A 24 5.87 -1.01 -9.05
C LYS A 24 5.40 -2.45 -8.84
N GLY A 25 4.47 -2.90 -9.69
CA GLY A 25 3.93 -4.27 -9.71
C GLY A 25 3.76 -4.76 -11.14
N ILE A 26 4.03 -6.05 -11.38
CA ILE A 26 4.27 -6.61 -12.72
C ILE A 26 2.97 -6.74 -13.55
N PHE A 27 1.79 -6.72 -12.94
CA PHE A 27 0.51 -6.81 -13.67
C PHE A 27 -0.63 -6.09 -12.93
N ASN A 28 -1.15 -5.05 -13.58
CA ASN A 28 -2.32 -4.25 -13.20
C ASN A 28 -2.17 -3.48 -11.86
N ASN A 29 -2.14 -2.15 -11.95
CA ASN A 29 -1.96 -1.26 -10.82
C ASN A 29 -3.12 -1.31 -9.79
N LYS A 30 -4.29 -1.86 -10.15
CA LYS A 30 -5.48 -1.90 -9.30
C LYS A 30 -5.31 -2.69 -7.99
N ILE A 31 -6.02 -2.27 -6.94
CA ILE A 31 -6.17 -3.00 -5.67
C ILE A 31 -7.09 -4.20 -5.88
N LYS A 32 -6.54 -5.42 -5.78
CA LYS A 32 -7.29 -6.64 -6.17
C LYS A 32 -8.34 -7.07 -5.16
N TRP A 33 -8.14 -6.81 -3.87
CA TRP A 33 -9.04 -7.24 -2.80
C TRP A 33 -8.83 -6.43 -1.52
N ASN A 34 -9.76 -6.60 -0.58
CA ASN A 34 -9.66 -6.12 0.79
C ASN A 34 -8.33 -6.56 1.43
N PHE A 35 -7.77 -5.70 2.28
CA PHE A 35 -6.48 -5.91 2.95
C PHE A 35 -5.25 -5.90 2.02
N THR A 36 -5.26 -5.16 0.91
CA THR A 36 -4.00 -4.75 0.26
C THR A 36 -3.30 -3.73 1.16
N LYS A 37 -1.99 -3.87 1.40
CA LYS A 37 -1.23 -2.98 2.29
C LYS A 37 -0.08 -2.30 1.54
N PHE A 38 0.24 -1.08 1.96
CA PHE A 38 1.39 -0.31 1.47
C PHE A 38 2.25 0.07 2.67
N LEU A 39 3.57 -0.10 2.55
CA LEU A 39 4.55 0.36 3.53
C LEU A 39 5.23 1.61 2.96
N ILE A 40 5.16 2.68 3.73
CA ILE A 40 5.70 4.00 3.42
C ILE A 40 6.70 4.35 4.52
N ASP A 41 7.86 4.88 4.15
CA ASP A 41 8.87 5.35 5.10
C ASP A 41 8.55 6.76 5.66
N SER A 42 9.41 7.28 6.53
CA SER A 42 9.27 8.61 7.14
C SER A 42 9.43 9.77 6.17
N GLU A 43 10.04 9.55 5.01
CA GLU A 43 10.24 10.56 3.96
C GLU A 43 9.08 10.56 2.95
N GLY A 44 8.17 9.60 3.06
CA GLY A 44 7.01 9.45 2.18
C GLY A 44 7.27 8.54 0.97
N ASN A 45 8.40 7.84 0.91
CA ASN A 45 8.69 6.90 -0.17
C ASN A 45 7.92 5.59 0.03
N ILE A 46 7.36 5.06 -1.06
CA ILE A 46 6.70 3.76 -1.04
C ILE A 46 7.76 2.66 -1.08
N ILE A 47 7.94 1.99 0.05
CA ILE A 47 8.93 0.92 0.19
C ILE A 47 8.42 -0.37 -0.44
N LYS A 48 7.14 -0.72 -0.19
CA LYS A 48 6.59 -2.01 -0.61
C LYS A 48 5.07 -2.04 -0.65
N ARG A 49 4.53 -2.85 -1.55
CA ARG A 49 3.11 -3.22 -1.63
C ARG A 49 2.93 -4.70 -1.33
N TYR A 50 2.00 -5.03 -0.46
CA TYR A 50 1.71 -6.40 -0.04
C TYR A 50 0.34 -6.86 -0.54
N ALA A 51 0.31 -8.09 -1.05
CA ALA A 51 -0.94 -8.75 -1.40
C ALA A 51 -1.82 -8.99 -0.16
N PRO A 52 -3.15 -9.11 -0.33
CA PRO A 52 -4.11 -9.45 0.72
C PRO A 52 -3.69 -10.65 1.59
N THR A 53 -3.10 -11.66 0.96
CA THR A 53 -2.69 -12.93 1.58
C THR A 53 -1.41 -12.85 2.40
N VAL A 54 -0.66 -11.74 2.33
CA VAL A 54 0.55 -11.59 3.15
C VAL A 54 0.16 -11.39 4.61
N VAL A 55 0.70 -12.27 5.46
CA VAL A 55 0.53 -12.25 6.91
C VAL A 55 1.36 -11.14 7.57
N LEU A 56 0.83 -10.58 8.66
CA LEU A 56 1.44 -9.45 9.36
C LEU A 56 2.85 -9.75 9.91
N SER A 57 3.17 -11.00 10.26
CA SER A 57 4.51 -11.37 10.74
C SER A 57 5.61 -11.06 9.73
N LYS A 58 5.34 -11.27 8.44
CA LYS A 58 6.27 -10.92 7.35
C LYS A 58 6.44 -9.41 7.18
N ILE A 59 5.38 -8.64 7.45
CA ILE A 59 5.42 -7.17 7.37
C ILE A 59 6.16 -6.58 8.58
N LYS A 60 6.04 -7.21 9.76
CA LYS A 60 6.71 -6.79 10.99
C LYS A 60 8.24 -6.72 10.83
N GLU A 61 8.82 -7.66 10.10
CA GLU A 61 10.26 -7.67 9.80
C GLU A 61 10.66 -6.47 8.92
N ASP A 62 9.89 -6.21 7.85
CA ASP A 62 10.13 -5.07 6.97
C ASP A 62 10.01 -3.73 7.74
N ILE A 63 9.03 -3.59 8.65
CA ILE A 63 8.88 -2.38 9.48
C ILE A 63 10.08 -2.18 10.42
N LYS A 64 10.57 -3.25 11.07
CA LYS A 64 11.72 -3.15 11.97
C LYS A 64 12.96 -2.62 11.24
N ASN A 65 13.16 -3.03 10.00
CA ASN A 65 14.30 -2.56 9.19
C ASN A 65 14.20 -1.07 8.84
N LEU A 66 13.01 -0.47 8.87
CA LEU A 66 12.82 0.97 8.61
C LEU A 66 12.94 1.84 9.87
N VAL A 67 12.65 1.28 11.05
CA VAL A 67 12.61 2.04 12.31
C VAL A 67 13.94 1.96 13.07
N ASN A 68 14.71 0.90 12.86
CA ASN A 68 16.01 0.73 13.51
C ASN A 68 17.08 1.54 12.78
N VAL A 69 17.15 2.83 13.11
CA VAL A 69 18.38 3.65 13.06
C VAL A 69 19.22 3.36 14.29
#